data_AF-A0A3A1Y1V9-F1
#
_entry.id   AF-A0A3A1Y1V9-F1
#
_cell.length_a   1.000
_cell.length_b   1.000
_cell.length_c   1.000
_cell.angle_alpha   90.00
_cell.angle_beta   90.00
_cell.angle_gamma   90.00
#
_symmetry.space_group_name_H-M   'P 1'
#
loop_
_entity.id
_entity.type
_entity.pdbx_description
1 polymer ?
#
loop_
_entity_poly.entity_id
_entity_poly.type
_entity_poly.pdbx_seq_one_letter_code
_entity_poly.pdbx_strand_id
1 'polypeptide(L)'
;MSSKKTGIEKPSLGTLFKDVFLQALNFEGYERRREYNLKIIISWGLTIIWLISAYILGYFLLPFVEAGQAISTTMALSFFNVVFALIWLAYLFSNAALMVRRLHDSGLSGLYIFTFIIPLVGIFLLFYLCFRPSQKENNRYKTKPAYAYYEDEDREWFKHAYGQSTIYSFHGEHHKRK
;
A
#
# COMPACT_ATOMS: atom_id res chain seq x y z
N MET A 1 32.00 19.37 -17.98
CA MET A 1 31.46 19.66 -16.63
C MET A 1 30.75 18.42 -16.13
N SER A 2 31.43 17.63 -15.30
CA SER A 2 30.90 16.41 -14.70
C SER A 2 29.84 16.80 -13.67
N SER A 3 28.58 16.46 -13.93
CA SER A 3 27.50 16.59 -12.97
C SER A 3 27.87 15.74 -11.75
N LYS A 4 28.17 16.39 -10.62
CA LYS A 4 28.27 15.72 -9.32
C LYS A 4 26.91 15.06 -9.10
N LYS A 5 26.82 13.76 -9.36
CA LYS A 5 25.79 12.91 -8.77
C LYS A 5 25.99 13.04 -7.27
N THR A 6 25.23 13.91 -6.63
CA THR A 6 25.03 13.85 -5.18
C THR A 6 24.77 12.38 -4.86
N GLY A 7 25.57 11.81 -3.97
CA GLY A 7 25.45 10.40 -3.59
C GLY A 7 24.15 10.21 -2.84
N ILE A 8 23.05 10.09 -3.57
CA ILE A 8 21.75 9.91 -2.98
C ILE A 8 21.64 8.43 -2.66
N GLU A 9 21.87 8.10 -1.38
CA GLU A 9 21.89 6.72 -0.91
C GLU A 9 20.50 6.11 -0.97
N LYS A 10 20.41 4.94 -1.60
CA LYS A 10 19.17 4.17 -1.68
C LYS A 10 18.82 3.66 -0.27
N PRO A 11 17.60 3.88 0.23
CA PRO A 11 17.19 3.37 1.53
C PRO A 11 17.27 1.83 1.55
N SER A 12 17.74 1.30 2.67
CA SER A 12 17.87 -0.14 2.87
C SER A 12 16.48 -0.80 2.92
N LEU A 13 16.44 -2.12 2.73
CA LEU A 13 15.19 -2.88 2.90
C LEU A 13 14.62 -2.69 4.32
N GLY A 14 15.47 -2.64 5.34
CA GLY A 14 15.03 -2.46 6.73
C GLY A 14 14.33 -1.12 6.98
N THR A 15 14.82 -0.04 6.39
CA THR A 15 14.16 1.28 6.49
C THR A 15 12.82 1.28 5.77
N LEU A 16 12.74 0.67 4.58
CA LEU A 16 11.48 0.51 3.86
C LEU A 16 10.43 -0.26 4.67
N PHE A 17 10.81 -1.36 5.31
CA PHE A 17 9.89 -2.09 6.18
C PHE A 17 9.44 -1.24 7.37
N LYS A 18 10.37 -0.54 8.03
CA LYS A 18 10.05 0.34 9.15
C LYS A 18 9.04 1.42 8.73
N ASP A 19 9.25 2.05 7.58
CA ASP A 19 8.37 3.10 7.07
C ASP A 19 7.00 2.54 6.68
N VAL A 20 6.94 1.33 6.11
CA VAL A 20 5.69 0.63 5.80
C VAL A 20 4.82 0.48 7.05
N PHE A 21 5.40 0.09 8.18
CA PHE A 21 4.69 -0.09 9.44
C PHE A 21 4.37 1.24 10.14
N LEU A 22 5.33 2.17 10.22
CA LEU A 22 5.13 3.46 10.90
C LEU A 22 4.14 4.38 10.18
N GLN A 23 4.07 4.27 8.85
CA GLN A 23 3.16 5.07 8.03
C GLN A 23 1.84 4.36 7.76
N ALA A 24 1.57 3.21 8.38
CA ALA A 24 0.37 2.40 8.10
C ALA A 24 -0.94 3.20 8.31
N LEU A 25 -1.01 4.08 9.31
CA LEU A 25 -2.24 4.83 9.63
C LEU A 25 -2.16 6.32 9.30
N ASN A 26 -1.10 6.76 8.62
CA ASN A 26 -1.00 8.15 8.20
C ASN A 26 -1.74 8.32 6.85
N PHE A 27 -2.61 9.32 6.71
CA PHE A 27 -3.36 9.57 5.47
C PHE A 27 -2.72 10.65 4.60
N GLU A 28 -1.70 11.31 5.14
CA GLU A 28 -0.91 12.32 4.47
C GLU A 28 0.47 11.73 4.11
N GLY A 29 1.11 12.32 3.11
CA GLY A 29 2.44 11.89 2.66
C GLY A 29 2.48 11.42 1.22
N TYR A 30 3.69 11.51 0.64
CA TYR A 30 3.99 10.93 -0.65
C TYR A 30 4.19 9.43 -0.50
N GLU A 31 3.45 8.63 -1.27
CA GLU A 31 3.59 7.18 -1.22
C GLU A 31 3.96 6.59 -2.57
N ARG A 32 5.08 5.86 -2.58
CA ARG A 32 5.66 5.36 -3.81
C ARG A 32 4.94 4.12 -4.31
N ARG A 33 4.84 3.98 -5.65
CA ARG A 33 4.29 2.78 -6.31
C ARG A 33 4.91 1.46 -5.82
N ARG A 34 6.22 1.45 -5.57
CA ARG A 34 6.95 0.27 -5.08
C ARG A 34 6.59 -0.09 -3.63
N GLU A 35 6.44 0.90 -2.75
CA GLU A 35 6.00 0.70 -1.37
C GLU A 35 4.54 0.25 -1.33
N TYR A 36 3.69 0.86 -2.15
CA TYR A 36 2.31 0.45 -2.38
C TYR A 36 2.21 -1.02 -2.85
N ASN A 37 2.95 -1.39 -3.89
CA ASN A 37 2.97 -2.77 -4.39
C ASN A 37 3.49 -3.76 -3.34
N LEU A 38 4.52 -3.37 -2.56
CA LEU A 38 5.06 -4.20 -1.49
C LEU A 38 4.02 -4.46 -0.39
N LYS A 39 3.29 -3.42 0.04
CA LYS A 39 2.21 -3.54 1.03
C LYS A 39 1.07 -4.42 0.55
N ILE A 40 0.69 -4.30 -0.72
CA ILE A 40 -0.29 -5.19 -1.35
C ILE A 40 0.20 -6.65 -1.34
N ILE A 41 1.44 -6.89 -1.79
CA ILE A 41 2.01 -8.25 -1.82
C ILE A 41 2.08 -8.86 -0.41
N ILE A 42 2.48 -8.08 0.60
CA ILE A 42 2.49 -8.52 2.00
C ILE A 42 1.07 -8.89 2.45
N SER A 43 0.07 -8.07 2.12
CA SER A 43 -1.34 -8.34 2.46
C SER A 43 -1.83 -9.65 1.84
N TRP A 44 -1.57 -9.87 0.54
CA TRP A 44 -1.93 -11.12 -0.15
C TRP A 44 -1.15 -12.32 0.40
N GLY A 45 0.13 -12.16 0.70
CA GLY A 45 0.95 -13.20 1.33
C GLY A 45 0.39 -13.63 2.69
N LEU A 46 0.02 -12.67 3.53
CA LEU A 46 -0.62 -12.94 4.82
C LEU A 46 -1.98 -13.64 4.66
N THR A 47 -2.74 -13.27 3.63
CA THR A 47 -4.02 -13.93 3.28
C THR A 47 -3.81 -15.40 2.97
N ILE A 48 -2.83 -15.69 2.12
CA ILE A 48 -2.52 -17.04 1.67
C ILE A 48 -2.01 -17.89 2.84
N ILE A 49 -1.14 -17.31 3.69
CA ILE A 49 -0.67 -17.96 4.92
C ILE A 49 -1.86 -18.32 5.81
N TRP A 50 -2.79 -17.39 6.04
CA TRP A 50 -3.98 -17.68 6.83
C TRP A 50 -4.81 -18.82 6.25
N LEU A 51 -5.09 -18.82 4.93
CA LEU A 51 -5.86 -19.88 4.27
C LEU A 51 -5.20 -21.25 4.42
N ILE A 52 -3.88 -21.32 4.20
CA ILE A 52 -3.10 -22.56 4.32
C ILE A 52 -3.09 -23.03 5.78
N SER A 53 -2.81 -22.13 6.73
CA SER A 53 -2.79 -22.46 8.15
C SER A 53 -4.15 -22.89 8.67
N ALA A 54 -5.24 -22.23 8.25
CA ALA A 54 -6.61 -22.61 8.60
C ALA A 54 -6.97 -24.00 8.06
N TYR A 55 -6.59 -24.28 6.80
CA TYR A 55 -6.77 -25.59 6.19
C TYR A 55 -6.01 -26.68 6.95
N ILE A 56 -4.70 -26.50 7.16
CA ILE A 56 -3.86 -27.45 7.90
C ILE A 56 -4.40 -27.69 9.31
N LEU A 57 -4.79 -26.62 10.02
CA LEU A 57 -5.37 -26.71 11.36
C LEU A 57 -6.70 -27.48 11.33
N GLY A 58 -7.56 -27.22 10.34
CA GLY A 58 -8.81 -27.95 10.15
C GLY A 58 -8.59 -29.45 10.01
N TYR A 59 -7.68 -29.87 9.13
CA TYR A 59 -7.32 -31.28 8.95
C TYR A 59 -6.73 -31.91 10.21
N PHE A 60 -5.85 -31.17 10.89
CA PHE A 60 -5.24 -31.62 12.15
C PHE A 60 -6.29 -31.86 13.25
N LEU A 61 -7.37 -31.09 13.27
CA LEU A 61 -8.43 -31.19 14.28
C LEU A 61 -9.49 -32.27 13.98
N LEU A 62 -9.52 -32.85 12.78
CA LEU A 62 -10.53 -33.87 12.41
C LEU A 62 -10.60 -35.07 13.36
N PRO A 63 -9.49 -35.70 13.77
CA PRO A 63 -9.55 -36.87 14.67
C PRO A 63 -10.17 -36.55 16.03
N PHE A 64 -10.04 -35.30 16.50
CA PHE A 64 -10.61 -34.86 17.78
C PHE A 64 -12.13 -34.69 17.69
N VAL A 65 -12.66 -34.33 16.52
CA VAL A 65 -14.11 -34.31 16.26
C VAL A 65 -14.67 -35.73 16.33
N GLU A 66 -14.00 -36.68 15.68
CA GLU A 66 -14.38 -38.10 15.70
C GLU A 66 -14.31 -38.71 17.10
N ALA A 67 -13.36 -38.24 17.93
CA ALA A 67 -13.26 -38.60 19.35
C ALA A 67 -14.31 -37.90 20.26
N GLY A 68 -15.31 -37.22 19.69
CA GLY A 68 -16.41 -36.59 20.43
C GLY A 68 -16.11 -35.19 20.97
N GLN A 69 -14.97 -34.57 20.64
CA GLN A 69 -14.58 -33.24 21.12
C GLN A 69 -14.99 -32.09 20.18
N ALA A 70 -16.11 -32.22 19.48
CA ALA A 70 -16.55 -31.26 18.44
C ALA A 70 -16.68 -29.81 18.94
N ILE A 71 -17.08 -29.60 20.20
CA ILE A 71 -17.19 -28.25 20.79
C ILE A 71 -15.80 -27.63 20.94
N SER A 72 -14.85 -28.35 21.54
CA SER A 72 -13.49 -27.86 21.77
C SER A 72 -12.74 -27.56 20.47
N THR A 73 -12.89 -28.41 19.45
CA THR A 73 -12.27 -28.20 18.13
C THR A 73 -12.85 -26.98 17.42
N THR A 74 -14.17 -26.80 17.47
CA THR A 74 -14.85 -25.63 16.91
C THR A 74 -14.39 -24.34 17.60
N MET A 75 -14.25 -24.36 18.93
CA MET A 75 -13.73 -23.22 19.69
C MET A 75 -12.28 -22.89 19.32
N ALA A 76 -11.42 -23.90 19.17
CA ALA A 76 -10.03 -23.71 18.78
C ALA A 76 -9.91 -23.07 17.38
N LEU A 77 -10.66 -23.58 16.40
CA LEU A 77 -10.68 -23.04 15.04
C LEU A 77 -11.27 -21.62 15.00
N SER A 78 -12.33 -21.36 15.77
CA SER A 78 -12.95 -20.03 15.89
C SER A 78 -11.98 -19.02 16.49
N PHE A 79 -11.29 -19.40 17.57
CA PHE A 79 -10.28 -18.55 18.21
C PHE A 79 -9.14 -18.22 17.24
N PHE A 80 -8.61 -19.22 16.53
CA PHE A 80 -7.61 -19.02 15.48
C PHE A 80 -8.08 -18.01 14.42
N ASN A 81 -9.31 -18.16 13.92
CA ASN A 81 -9.87 -17.26 12.92
C ASN A 81 -10.10 -15.84 13.46
N VAL A 82 -10.54 -15.68 14.70
CA VAL A 82 -10.72 -14.36 15.33
C VAL A 82 -9.38 -13.63 15.46
N VAL A 83 -8.33 -14.30 15.93
CA VAL A 83 -6.99 -13.70 16.03
C VAL A 83 -6.51 -13.23 14.66
N PHE A 84 -6.64 -14.08 13.63
CA PHE A 84 -6.29 -13.70 12.27
C PHE A 84 -7.15 -12.57 11.71
N ALA A 85 -8.45 -12.56 12.01
CA ALA A 85 -9.35 -11.47 11.59
C ALA A 85 -8.94 -10.13 12.20
N LEU A 86 -8.48 -10.10 13.46
CA LEU A 86 -7.97 -8.88 14.10
C LEU A 86 -6.67 -8.39 13.45
N ILE A 87 -5.75 -9.29 13.13
CA ILE A 87 -4.53 -8.95 12.38
C ILE A 87 -4.93 -8.36 11.02
N TRP A 88 -5.81 -9.05 10.31
CA TRP A 88 -6.33 -8.61 9.01
C TRP A 88 -6.99 -7.25 9.06
N LEU A 89 -7.74 -6.96 10.13
CA LEU A 89 -8.39 -5.67 10.32
C LEU A 89 -7.36 -4.53 10.43
N ALA A 90 -6.26 -4.75 11.15
CA ALA A 90 -5.15 -3.78 11.21
C ALA A 90 -4.54 -3.54 9.80
N TYR A 91 -4.38 -4.59 9.01
CA TYR A 91 -3.92 -4.48 7.62
C TYR A 91 -4.95 -3.82 6.71
N LEU A 92 -6.25 -4.01 6.94
CA LEU A 92 -7.31 -3.35 6.18
C LEU A 92 -7.25 -1.83 6.35
N PHE A 93 -7.10 -1.36 7.58
CA PHE A 93 -6.91 0.07 7.85
C PHE A 93 -5.63 0.61 7.21
N SER A 94 -4.54 -0.17 7.26
CA SER A 94 -3.29 0.19 6.57
C SER A 94 -3.50 0.36 5.07
N ASN A 95 -4.10 -0.63 4.41
CA ASN A 95 -4.40 -0.58 2.97
C ASN A 95 -5.35 0.57 2.60
N ALA A 96 -6.33 0.88 3.47
CA ALA A 96 -7.24 2.00 3.26
C ALA A 96 -6.48 3.35 3.25
N ALA A 97 -5.54 3.54 4.19
CA ALA A 97 -4.69 4.72 4.19
C ALA A 97 -3.87 4.85 2.90
N LEU A 98 -3.32 3.75 2.38
CA LEU A 98 -2.61 3.76 1.09
C LEU A 98 -3.50 4.17 -0.08
N MET A 99 -4.72 3.62 -0.11
CA MET A 99 -5.67 3.90 -1.17
C MET A 99 -6.00 5.39 -1.22
N VAL A 100 -6.22 5.99 -0.04
CA VAL A 100 -6.42 7.43 0.12
C VAL A 100 -5.21 8.22 -0.40
N ARG A 101 -3.98 7.82 -0.05
CA ARG A 101 -2.77 8.48 -0.57
C ARG A 101 -2.64 8.37 -2.08
N ARG A 102 -2.98 7.23 -2.69
CA ARG A 102 -2.94 7.06 -4.16
C ARG A 102 -4.03 7.85 -4.88
N LEU A 103 -5.20 8.02 -4.25
CA LEU A 103 -6.25 8.92 -4.73
C LEU A 103 -5.77 10.38 -4.66
N HIS A 104 -5.18 10.77 -3.53
CA HIS A 104 -4.57 12.09 -3.33
C HIS A 104 -3.46 12.37 -4.34
N ASP A 105 -2.57 11.40 -4.62
CA ASP A 105 -1.53 11.50 -5.64
C ASP A 105 -2.09 11.77 -7.04
N SER A 106 -3.31 11.31 -7.31
CA SER A 106 -4.03 11.49 -8.58
C SER A 106 -4.88 12.77 -8.62
N GLY A 107 -4.81 13.60 -7.58
CA GLY A 107 -5.57 14.85 -7.43
C GLY A 107 -7.02 14.64 -6.99
N LEU A 108 -7.39 13.42 -6.60
CA LEU A 108 -8.74 13.05 -6.17
C LEU A 108 -8.85 13.12 -4.64
N SER A 109 -10.07 13.27 -4.14
CA SER A 109 -10.35 13.23 -2.70
C SER A 109 -10.20 11.81 -2.14
N GLY A 110 -9.74 11.65 -0.90
CA GLY A 110 -9.73 10.35 -0.21
C GLY A 110 -11.13 9.71 -0.10
N LEU A 111 -12.20 10.49 -0.21
CA LEU A 111 -13.58 10.00 -0.16
C LEU A 111 -13.94 9.02 -1.28
N TYR A 112 -13.20 9.02 -2.39
CA TYR A 112 -13.38 8.01 -3.43
C TYR A 112 -13.08 6.59 -2.94
N ILE A 113 -12.47 6.41 -1.77
CA ILE A 113 -12.35 5.08 -1.16
C ILE A 113 -13.71 4.42 -0.88
N PHE A 114 -14.75 5.22 -0.56
CA PHE A 114 -16.08 4.70 -0.26
C PHE A 114 -16.78 4.10 -1.47
N THR A 115 -16.25 4.27 -2.68
CA THR A 115 -16.78 3.57 -3.85
C THR A 115 -16.74 2.06 -3.67
N PHE A 116 -15.81 1.51 -2.87
CA PHE A 116 -15.76 0.10 -2.49
C PHE A 116 -17.08 -0.45 -1.89
N ILE A 117 -17.93 0.40 -1.30
CA ILE A 117 -19.24 -0.01 -0.76
C ILE A 117 -20.16 -0.57 -1.86
N ILE A 118 -19.97 -0.15 -3.11
CA ILE A 118 -20.71 -0.68 -4.26
C ILE A 118 -19.98 -1.94 -4.75
N PRO A 119 -20.51 -3.15 -4.48
CA PRO A 119 -19.81 -4.38 -4.85
C PRO A 119 -19.65 -4.49 -6.36
N LEU A 120 -18.56 -5.15 -6.79
CA LEU A 120 -18.12 -5.28 -8.18
C LEU A 120 -17.72 -3.94 -8.83
N VAL A 121 -18.68 -3.05 -9.13
CA VAL A 121 -18.44 -1.80 -9.85
C VAL A 121 -17.50 -0.88 -9.08
N GLY A 122 -17.71 -0.76 -7.77
CA GLY A 122 -16.89 0.08 -6.90
C GLY A 122 -15.44 -0.35 -6.81
N ILE A 123 -15.20 -1.66 -6.78
CA ILE A 123 -13.85 -2.24 -6.76
C ILE A 123 -13.13 -1.96 -8.07
N PHE A 124 -13.77 -2.22 -9.22
CA PHE A 124 -13.16 -1.93 -10.53
C PHE A 124 -12.89 -0.44 -10.72
N LEU A 125 -13.81 0.43 -10.28
CA LEU A 125 -13.59 1.88 -10.32
C LEU A 125 -12.41 2.28 -9.43
N LEU A 126 -12.33 1.76 -8.21
CA LEU A 126 -11.21 2.04 -7.30
C LEU A 126 -9.88 1.65 -7.94
N PHE A 127 -9.79 0.44 -8.51
CA PHE A 127 -8.60 -0.03 -9.19
C PHE A 127 -8.24 0.90 -10.35
N TYR A 128 -9.21 1.25 -11.20
CA TYR A 128 -9.00 2.19 -12.29
C TYR A 128 -8.45 3.54 -11.80
N LEU A 129 -9.01 4.09 -10.73
CA LEU A 129 -8.55 5.35 -10.13
C LEU A 129 -7.14 5.23 -9.53
N CYS A 130 -6.78 4.08 -8.94
CA CYS A 130 -5.45 3.83 -8.39
C CYS A 130 -4.36 3.61 -9.46
N PHE A 131 -4.72 3.12 -10.65
CA PHE A 131 -3.78 2.96 -11.77
C PHE A 131 -3.57 4.24 -12.58
N ARG A 132 -4.36 5.29 -12.31
CA ARG A 132 -4.22 6.59 -12.98
C ARG A 132 -2.81 7.16 -12.78
N PRO A 133 -2.23 7.82 -13.81
CA PRO A 133 -1.01 8.59 -13.61
C PRO A 133 -1.22 9.67 -12.55
N SER A 134 -0.23 9.82 -11.66
CA SER A 134 -0.26 10.84 -10.62
C SER A 134 -0.28 12.24 -11.25
N GLN A 135 -1.06 13.16 -10.68
CA GLN A 135 -1.13 14.55 -11.12
C GLN A 135 0.19 15.26 -10.78
N LYS A 136 0.92 15.72 -11.81
CA LYS A 136 2.30 16.23 -11.68
C LYS A 136 2.36 17.67 -11.17
N GLU A 137 1.37 18.49 -11.53
CA GLU A 137 1.35 19.92 -11.26
C GLU A 137 0.09 20.34 -10.50
N ASN A 138 0.23 21.36 -9.64
CA ASN A 138 -0.87 21.96 -8.88
C ASN A 138 -1.71 20.98 -8.04
N ASN A 139 -1.13 19.83 -7.64
CA ASN A 139 -1.80 18.91 -6.75
C ASN A 139 -1.67 19.40 -5.31
N ARG A 140 -2.80 19.83 -4.72
CA ARG A 140 -2.87 20.30 -3.33
C ARG A 140 -2.52 19.25 -2.27
N TYR A 141 -2.58 17.97 -2.64
CA TYR A 141 -2.31 16.86 -1.74
C TYR A 141 -0.86 16.34 -1.83
N LYS A 142 -0.06 16.83 -2.79
CA LYS A 142 1.32 16.38 -2.98
C LYS A 142 2.28 17.04 -2.00
N THR A 143 2.72 16.26 -1.02
CA THR A 143 3.85 16.57 -0.16
C THR A 143 5.15 16.04 -0.78
N LYS A 144 6.30 16.62 -0.39
CA LYS A 144 7.61 16.12 -0.83
C LYS A 144 7.88 14.70 -0.33
N PRO A 145 8.59 13.85 -1.08
CA PRO A 145 9.03 12.55 -0.60
C PRO A 145 10.01 12.70 0.56
N ALA A 146 10.05 11.71 1.45
CA ALA A 146 10.99 11.69 2.57
C ALA A 146 12.46 11.58 2.15
N TYR A 147 12.74 11.14 0.91
CA TYR A 147 14.09 10.94 0.38
C TYR A 147 14.21 11.55 -1.02
N ALA A 148 15.25 12.36 -1.22
CA ALA A 148 15.58 12.92 -2.54
C ALA A 148 15.85 11.84 -3.60
N TYR A 149 16.25 10.63 -3.16
CA TYR A 149 16.46 9.45 -4.02
C TYR A 149 15.23 9.17 -4.87
N TYR A 150 14.07 9.40 -4.27
CA TYR A 150 12.81 9.02 -4.84
C TYR A 150 12.36 9.94 -5.95
N GLU A 151 12.68 11.24 -5.86
CA GLU A 151 12.42 12.16 -6.96
C GLU A 151 13.23 11.81 -8.20
N ASP A 152 14.47 11.40 -8.02
CA ASP A 152 15.40 11.10 -9.12
C ASP A 152 15.09 9.77 -9.79
N GLU A 153 14.83 8.71 -9.04
CA GLU A 153 14.43 7.41 -9.61
C GLU A 153 13.07 7.51 -10.33
N ASP A 154 12.11 8.29 -9.80
CA ASP A 154 10.84 8.50 -10.51
C ASP A 154 11.07 9.33 -11.79
N ARG A 155 11.91 10.38 -11.76
CA ARG A 155 12.32 11.13 -12.96
C ARG A 155 12.92 10.22 -14.03
N GLU A 156 13.84 9.32 -13.65
CA GLU A 156 14.47 8.36 -14.57
C GLU A 156 13.44 7.39 -15.16
N TRP A 157 12.58 6.79 -14.33
CA TRP A 157 11.53 5.88 -14.81
C TRP A 157 10.60 6.55 -15.83
N PHE A 158 10.16 7.77 -15.59
CA PHE A 158 9.30 8.51 -16.53
C PHE A 158 10.02 8.84 -17.84
N LYS A 159 11.30 9.21 -17.76
CA LYS A 159 12.12 9.44 -18.94
C LYS A 159 12.22 8.18 -19.80
N HIS A 160 12.39 7.01 -19.17
CA HIS A 160 12.43 5.72 -19.87
C HIS A 160 11.06 5.30 -20.42
N ALA A 161 9.98 5.46 -19.66
CA ALA A 161 8.66 4.98 -20.06
C ALA A 161 7.94 5.90 -21.06
N TYR A 162 8.17 7.22 -21.01
CA TYR A 162 7.42 8.21 -21.79
C TYR A 162 8.30 9.19 -22.59
N GLY A 163 9.64 9.09 -22.49
CA GLY A 163 10.56 9.97 -23.24
C GLY A 163 10.57 11.43 -22.77
N GLN A 164 9.97 11.77 -21.62
CA GLN A 164 9.84 13.14 -21.12
C GLN A 164 10.56 13.35 -19.79
N SER A 165 11.27 14.48 -19.68
CA SER A 165 11.86 14.98 -18.42
C SER A 165 10.78 15.72 -17.64
N THR A 166 10.28 15.13 -16.55
CA THR A 166 9.22 15.75 -15.73
C THR A 166 9.80 16.63 -14.62
N ILE A 167 9.32 17.87 -14.53
CA ILE A 167 9.52 18.73 -13.36
C ILE A 167 8.32 18.47 -12.43
N TYR A 168 8.57 17.99 -11.21
CA TYR A 168 7.54 17.93 -10.18
C TYR A 168 7.33 19.34 -9.60
N SER A 169 6.08 19.72 -9.35
CA SER A 169 5.77 20.86 -8.48
C SER A 169 5.07 20.34 -7.23
N PHE A 170 5.73 20.44 -6.08
CA PHE A 170 5.09 20.10 -4.80
C PHE A 170 4.26 21.27 -4.29
N HIS A 171 3.27 20.98 -3.45
CA HIS A 171 2.45 22.04 -2.86
C HIS A 171 3.35 23.00 -2.05
N GLY A 172 3.32 24.30 -2.40
CA GLY A 172 4.17 25.33 -1.79
C GLY A 172 5.50 25.62 -2.50
N GLU A 173 5.88 24.89 -3.56
CA GLU A 173 7.05 25.23 -4.38
C GLU A 173 6.71 26.22 -5.49
N HIS A 174 7.19 27.45 -5.36
CA HIS A 174 7.22 28.41 -6.47
C HIS A 174 8.47 28.16 -7.33
N HIS A 175 8.32 27.41 -8.42
CA HIS A 175 9.33 27.41 -9.47
C HIS A 175 9.39 28.81 -10.09
N LYS A 176 10.43 29.59 -9.78
CA LYS A 176 10.75 30.80 -10.54
C LYS A 176 11.02 30.35 -11.97
N ARG A 177 10.06 30.57 -12.87
CA ARG A 177 10.26 30.41 -14.31
C ARG A 177 11.48 31.26 -14.69
N LYS A 178 12.54 30.62 -15.18
CA LYS A 178 13.60 31.28 -15.92
C LYS A 178 13.25 31.20 -17.40
#